data_AF-A0A9X9A0U2-F1
#
_entry.id   AF-A0A9X9A0U2-F1
#
_cell.length_a   1.000
_cell.length_b   1.000
_cell.length_c   1.000
_cell.angle_alpha   90.00
_cell.angle_beta   90.00
_cell.angle_gamma   90.00
#
_symmetry.space_group_name_H-M   'P 1'
#
loop_
_entity.id
_entity.type
_entity.pdbx_description
1 polymer ?
#
loop_
_entity_poly.entity_id
_entity_poly.type
_entity_poly.pdbx_seq_one_letter_code
_entity_poly.pdbx_strand_id
1 'polypeptide(L)'
;MKIQVVLSGYGTVGREFIKLLNEKYSYIYETYGIQLVVSGVLGRNIAIHNEEGLSLHHLLMYGGGTAAIEKYLEYHPKERATTSISGTVLVE
;
A
#
# COMPACT_ATOMS: atom_id res chain seq x y z
N MET A 1 -14.47 10.71 -3.91
CA MET A 1 -13.92 9.82 -4.97
C MET A 1 -12.85 8.92 -4.36
N LYS A 2 -12.88 7.60 -4.56
CA LYS A 2 -11.85 6.67 -4.06
C LYS A 2 -10.80 6.44 -5.15
N ILE A 3 -9.52 6.67 -4.84
CA ILE A 3 -8.40 6.37 -5.73
C ILE A 3 -7.58 5.25 -5.09
N GLN A 4 -7.50 4.13 -5.80
CA GLN A 4 -6.73 2.96 -5.40
C GLN A 4 -5.32 3.07 -5.98
N VAL A 5 -4.33 3.23 -5.10
CA VAL A 5 -2.92 3.29 -5.47
C VAL A 5 -2.32 1.90 -5.35
N VAL A 6 -1.58 1.48 -6.37
CA VAL A 6 -0.74 0.28 -6.36
C VAL A 6 0.71 0.73 -6.45
N LEU A 7 1.57 0.22 -5.57
CA LEU A 7 2.99 0.54 -5.55
C LEU A 7 3.82 -0.58 -6.16
N SER A 8 4.66 -0.25 -7.13
CA SER A 8 5.72 -1.12 -7.63
C SER A 8 6.96 -0.91 -6.78
N GLY A 9 7.11 -1.75 -5.76
CA GLY A 9 8.24 -1.71 -4.84
C GLY A 9 7.90 -1.11 -3.48
N TYR A 10 8.54 -1.68 -2.46
CA TYR A 10 8.46 -1.22 -1.07
C TYR A 10 9.85 -0.97 -0.48
N GLY A 11 10.79 -0.52 -1.31
CA GLY A 11 12.12 -0.07 -0.86
C GLY A 11 12.04 1.28 -0.15
N THR A 12 13.15 2.02 -0.14
CA THR A 12 13.21 3.35 0.48
C THR A 12 12.14 4.30 -0.06
N VAL A 13 12.00 4.39 -1.38
CA VAL A 13 11.04 5.31 -2.02
C VAL A 13 9.60 4.92 -1.72
N GLY A 14 9.21 3.67 -2.00
CA GLY A 14 7.85 3.20 -1.75
C GLY A 14 7.43 3.31 -0.28
N ARG A 15 8.36 3.10 0.65
CA ARG A 15 8.11 3.27 2.08
C ARG A 15 7.89 4.74 2.48
N GLU A 16 8.75 5.65 2.04
CA GLU A 16 8.57 7.08 2.34
C GLU A 16 7.32 7.63 1.66
N PHE A 17 6.94 7.12 0.50
CA PHE A 17 5.66 7.45 -0.14
C PHE A 17 4.46 6.98 0.69
N ILE A 18 4.47 5.74 1.19
CA ILE A 18 3.42 5.25 2.12
C ILE A 18 3.37 6.11 3.38
N LYS A 19 4.53 6.48 3.93
CA LYS A 19 4.59 7.37 5.11
C LYS A 19 3.93 8.71 4.82
N LEU A 20 4.25 9.34 3.69
CA LEU A 20 3.63 10.60 3.29
C LEU A 20 2.11 10.46 3.12
N LEU A 21 1.63 9.40 2.46
CA LEU A 21 0.20 9.14 2.33
C LEU A 21 -0.48 8.97 3.69
N ASN A 22 0.13 8.20 4.59
CA ASN A 22 -0.37 7.99 5.94
C ASN A 22 -0.39 9.28 6.79
N GLU A 23 0.48 10.25 6.50
CA GLU A 23 0.49 11.56 7.16
C GLU A 23 -0.48 12.57 6.54
N LYS A 24 -0.76 12.45 5.23
CA LYS A 24 -1.49 13.47 4.45
C LYS A 24 -2.91 13.06 4.04
N TYR A 25 -3.35 11.84 4.34
CA TYR A 25 -4.66 11.35 3.89
C TYR A 25 -5.83 12.27 4.27
N SER A 26 -5.89 12.76 5.52
CA SER A 26 -6.96 13.67 5.96
C SER A 26 -6.95 14.98 5.18
N TYR A 27 -5.77 15.58 4.99
CA TYR A 27 -5.63 16.81 4.22
C TYR A 27 -6.10 16.66 2.79
N ILE A 28 -5.75 15.55 2.13
CA ILE A 28 -6.16 15.28 0.75
C ILE A 28 -7.67 15.08 0.65
N TYR A 29 -8.25 14.37 1.61
CA TYR A 29 -9.70 14.18 1.68
C TYR A 29 -10.44 15.51 1.91
N GLU A 30 -10.02 16.30 2.90
CA GLU A 30 -10.64 17.57 3.25
C GLU A 30 -10.51 18.61 2.13
N THR A 31 -9.37 18.65 1.44
CA THR A 31 -9.10 19.65 0.40
C THR A 31 -9.74 19.29 -0.94
N TYR A 32 -9.71 18.01 -1.32
CA TYR A 32 -10.08 17.57 -2.68
C TYR A 32 -11.26 16.59 -2.73
N GLY A 33 -11.77 16.10 -1.60
CA GLY A 33 -12.80 15.06 -1.55
C GLY A 33 -12.31 13.69 -2.07
N ILE A 34 -10.99 13.48 -2.04
CA ILE A 34 -10.33 12.28 -2.57
C ILE A 34 -9.93 11.39 -1.40
N GLN A 35 -10.47 10.17 -1.39
CA GLN A 35 -10.03 9.10 -0.50
C GLN A 35 -8.95 8.29 -1.20
N LEU A 36 -7.68 8.59 -0.89
CA LEU A 36 -6.55 7.80 -1.34
C LEU A 36 -6.37 6.58 -0.45
N VAL A 37 -6.32 5.39 -1.06
CA VAL A 37 -5.98 4.14 -0.38
C VAL A 37 -4.87 3.45 -1.13
N VAL A 38 -3.87 2.95 -0.41
CA VAL A 38 -2.90 2.01 -1.01
C VAL A 38 -3.55 0.65 -1.01
N SER A 39 -4.00 0.24 -2.19
CA SER A 39 -4.69 -1.03 -2.40
C SER A 39 -3.74 -2.18 -2.66
N GLY A 40 -2.51 -1.92 -3.14
CA GLY A 40 -1.57 -2.98 -3.47
C GLY A 40 -0.11 -2.57 -3.36
N VAL A 41 0.76 -3.53 -3.06
CA VAL A 41 2.21 -3.36 -3.05
C VAL A 41 2.84 -4.58 -3.74
N LEU A 42 3.61 -4.33 -4.78
CA LEU A 42 4.35 -5.32 -5.57
C LEU A 42 5.80 -5.34 -5.06
N GLY A 43 6.14 -6.35 -4.28
CA GLY A 43 7.54 -6.69 -3.99
C GLY A 43 8.14 -7.52 -5.11
N ARG A 44 9.44 -7.86 -4.98
CA ARG A 44 10.18 -8.62 -6.00
C ARG A 44 9.56 -9.99 -6.30
N ASN A 45 9.20 -10.73 -5.24
CA ASN A 45 8.68 -12.10 -5.32
C ASN A 45 7.37 -12.28 -4.55
N ILE A 46 6.78 -11.18 -4.09
CA ILE A 46 5.61 -11.18 -3.23
C ILE A 46 4.77 -9.97 -3.56
N ALA A 47 3.46 -10.14 -3.55
CA ALA A 47 2.55 -9.04 -3.76
C ALA A 47 1.40 -9.14 -2.75
N ILE A 48 0.94 -7.99 -2.30
CA ILE A 48 -0.22 -7.85 -1.41
C ILE A 48 -1.25 -6.95 -2.06
N HIS A 49 -2.52 -7.27 -1.85
CA HIS A 49 -3.65 -6.51 -2.39
C HIS A 49 -4.87 -6.61 -1.50
N ASN A 50 -5.52 -5.46 -1.29
CA ASN A 50 -6.82 -5.31 -0.66
C ASN A 50 -7.52 -4.11 -1.31
N GLU A 51 -8.67 -4.34 -1.95
CA GLU A 51 -9.45 -3.28 -2.60
C GLU A 51 -9.96 -2.21 -1.61
N GLU A 52 -10.12 -2.56 -0.34
CA GLU A 52 -10.49 -1.62 0.73
C GLU A 52 -9.31 -0.82 1.27
N GLY A 53 -8.08 -1.23 0.94
CA GLY A 53 -6.86 -0.58 1.37
C GLY A 53 -6.09 -1.42 2.38
N LEU A 54 -4.77 -1.43 2.22
CA LEU A 54 -3.82 -2.08 3.10
C LEU A 54 -3.61 -1.24 4.37
N SER A 55 -3.27 -1.90 5.49
CA SER A 55 -2.88 -1.19 6.71
C SER A 55 -1.49 -0.57 6.56
N LEU A 56 -1.46 0.72 6.22
CA LEU A 56 -0.21 1.49 6.10
C LEU A 56 0.59 1.49 7.40
N HIS A 57 -0.09 1.56 8.54
CA HIS A 57 0.55 1.53 9.85
C HIS A 57 1.36 0.24 10.06
N HIS A 58 0.78 -0.92 9.77
CA HIS A 58 1.47 -2.20 9.90
C HIS A 58 2.64 -2.32 8.90
N LEU A 59 2.44 -1.92 7.65
CA LEU A 59 3.52 -1.91 6.66
C LEU A 59 4.71 -1.07 7.13
N LEU A 60 4.46 0.14 7.64
CA LEU A 60 5.51 1.04 8.13
C LEU A 60 6.21 0.51 9.38
N MET A 61 5.46 -0.13 10.29
CA MET A 61 5.96 -0.74 11.51
C MET A 61 6.94 -1.89 11.21
N TYR A 62 6.68 -2.68 10.17
CA TYR A 62 7.51 -3.85 9.84
C TYR A 62 8.76 -3.53 9.01
N GLY A 63 9.00 -2.26 8.69
CA GLY A 63 10.21 -1.81 8.01
C GLY A 63 10.00 -1.59 6.52
N GLY A 64 10.90 -2.12 5.69
CA GLY A 64 10.84 -1.99 4.24
C GLY A 64 11.30 -3.25 3.51
N GLY A 65 11.09 -3.27 2.20
CA GLY A 65 11.44 -4.36 1.31
C GLY A 65 10.53 -5.58 1.46
N THR A 66 10.94 -6.68 0.82
CA THR A 66 10.20 -7.95 0.83
C THR A 66 9.95 -8.47 2.25
N ALA A 67 10.92 -8.35 3.16
CA ALA A 67 10.79 -8.85 4.53
C ALA A 67 9.65 -8.18 5.31
N ALA A 68 9.42 -6.88 5.08
CA ALA A 68 8.30 -6.18 5.71
C ALA A 68 6.95 -6.63 5.14
N ILE A 69 6.88 -6.94 3.84
CA ILE A 69 5.68 -7.47 3.19
C ILE A 69 5.37 -8.89 3.67
N GLU A 70 6.39 -9.73 3.83
CA GLU A 70 6.23 -11.08 4.40
C GLU A 70 5.71 -11.02 5.82
N LYS A 71 6.32 -10.18 6.66
CA LYS A 71 5.87 -9.98 8.04
C LYS A 71 4.45 -9.42 8.12
N TYR A 72 4.09 -8.52 7.19
CA TYR A 72 2.72 -8.01 7.08
C TYR A 72 1.72 -9.15 6.83
N LEU A 73 2.06 -10.08 5.94
CA LEU A 73 1.20 -11.21 5.60
C LEU A 73 1.04 -12.24 6.72
N GLU A 74 1.93 -12.29 7.70
CA GLU A 74 1.71 -13.10 8.91
C GLU A 74 0.46 -12.66 9.67
N TYR A 75 0.14 -11.37 9.65
CA TYR A 75 -1.03 -10.78 10.32
C TYR A 75 -2.21 -10.54 9.38
N HIS A 76 -1.96 -10.40 8.07
CA HIS A 76 -2.98 -10.15 7.03
C HIS A 76 -2.93 -11.20 5.91
N PRO A 77 -3.05 -12.51 6.20
CA PRO A 77 -2.76 -13.57 5.24
C PRO A 77 -3.69 -13.58 4.01
N LYS A 78 -4.92 -13.09 4.16
CA LYS A 78 -5.92 -13.01 3.07
C LYS A 78 -5.56 -11.96 2.01
N GLU A 79 -4.67 -11.04 2.32
CA GLU A 79 -4.27 -9.97 1.41
C GLU A 79 -3.11 -10.38 0.52
N ARG A 80 -2.64 -11.63 0.59
CA ARG A 80 -1.65 -12.15 -0.35
C ARG A 80 -2.27 -12.21 -1.74
N ALA A 81 -1.70 -11.46 -2.68
CA ALA A 81 -2.18 -11.47 -4.04
C ALA A 81 -1.81 -12.79 -4.73
N THR A 82 -2.82 -13.46 -5.28
CA THR A 82 -2.68 -14.73 -6.01
C THR A 82 -3.08 -14.61 -7.49
N THR A 83 -3.61 -13.45 -7.88
CA THR A 83 -4.10 -13.13 -9.22
C THR A 83 -3.65 -11.72 -9.63
N SER A 84 -4.04 -11.27 -10.82
CA SER A 84 -3.82 -9.90 -11.28
C SER A 84 -4.37 -8.88 -10.27
N ILE A 85 -3.57 -7.85 -9.98
CA ILE A 85 -3.89 -6.75 -9.07
C ILE A 85 -4.53 -5.62 -9.88
N SER A 86 -5.62 -5.05 -9.35
CA SER A 86 -6.31 -3.88 -9.91
C SER A 86 -6.04 -2.64 -9.05
N GLY A 87 -6.06 -1.47 -9.70
CA GLY A 87 -5.94 -0.17 -9.04
C GLY A 87 -6.23 0.96 -10.01
N THR A 88 -6.47 2.16 -9.48
CA THR A 88 -6.70 3.38 -10.27
C THR A 88 -5.38 3.93 -10.82
N VAL A 89 -4.30 3.85 -10.03
CA VAL A 89 -2.98 4.39 -10.38
C VAL A 89 -1.88 3.43 -9.94
N LEU A 90 -0.91 3.19 -10.81
CA LEU A 90 0.36 2.54 -10.50
C LEU A 90 1.44 3.59 -10.24
N VAL A 91 2.20 3.43 -9.16
CA VAL A 91 3.34 4.28 -8.80
C VAL A 91 4.60 3.42 -8.76
N GLU A 92 5.65 3.82 -9.48
CA GLU A 92 6.93 3.09 -9.64
C GLU A 92 8.12 3.86 -9.05
#